data_AF-A0A963TWU7-F1
#
_entry.id   AF-A0A963TWU7-F1
#
_cell.length_a   1.000
_cell.length_b   1.000
_cell.length_c   1.000
_cell.angle_alpha   90.00
_cell.angle_beta   90.00
_cell.angle_gamma   90.00
#
_symmetry.space_group_name_H-M   'P 1'
#
loop_
_entity.id
_entity.type
_entity.pdbx_description
1 polymer ?
#
loop_
_entity_poly.entity_id
_entity_poly.type
_entity_poly.pdbx_seq_one_letter_code
_entity_poly.pdbx_strand_id
1 'polypeptide(L)'
;AVADYRPEIETEHKIKKERGGLTHIPLTENPDILKIVSGSTVGRPRLVIGFAAETDDIVNHARAKRLRKGCDWIVANDVSAGAHCAMGGDINAVTLITGEREEKWPELSKCDVARRLAARIAEALREPPTAPVRAAE
;
A
#
# COMPACT_ATOMS: atom_id res chain seq x y z
N ALA A 1 2.48 5.37 6.08
CA ALA A 1 2.75 3.92 5.97
C ALA A 1 2.23 3.26 7.24
N VAL A 2 1.59 2.09 7.13
CA VAL A 2 1.14 1.29 8.30
C VAL A 2 2.29 0.36 8.69
N ALA A 3 2.58 0.22 9.98
CA ALA A 3 3.65 -0.67 10.44
C ALA A 3 3.23 -2.15 10.33
N ASP A 4 4.10 -3.00 9.81
CA ASP A 4 3.85 -4.44 9.70
C ASP A 4 3.89 -5.16 11.06
N TYR A 5 4.60 -4.57 12.04
CA TYR A 5 4.76 -5.13 13.38
C TYR A 5 4.41 -4.10 14.47
N ARG A 6 4.03 -4.59 15.64
CA ARG A 6 3.90 -3.81 16.88
C ARG A 6 4.71 -4.45 18.01
N PRO A 7 5.10 -3.71 19.06
CA PRO A 7 5.63 -4.31 20.28
C PRO A 7 4.69 -5.40 20.79
N GLU A 8 5.23 -6.56 21.11
CA GLU A 8 4.46 -7.64 21.72
C GLU A 8 4.07 -7.29 23.17
N ILE A 9 4.93 -6.51 23.85
CA ILE A 9 4.75 -6.08 25.23
C ILE A 9 4.53 -4.57 25.23
N GLU A 10 3.36 -4.15 25.71
CA GLU A 10 3.02 -2.74 25.94
C GLU A 10 3.23 -2.39 27.42
N THR A 11 3.77 -1.20 27.69
CA THR A 11 4.06 -0.74 29.06
C THR A 11 3.39 0.60 29.34
N GLU A 12 2.71 0.74 30.48
CA GLU A 12 2.04 1.99 30.87
C GLU A 12 3.01 3.14 31.21
N HIS A 13 4.27 2.80 31.47
CA HIS A 13 5.28 3.75 31.90
C HIS A 13 6.53 3.68 31.02
N LYS A 14 7.19 4.83 30.87
CA LYS A 14 8.45 4.93 30.13
C LYS A 14 9.48 3.96 30.71
N ILE A 15 9.98 3.05 29.88
CA ILE A 15 11.08 2.14 30.24
C ILE A 15 12.31 2.99 30.57
N LYS A 16 12.78 2.89 31.82
CA LYS A 16 13.97 3.60 32.30
C LYS A 16 15.24 2.90 31.81
N LYS A 17 16.29 3.68 31.55
CA LYS A 17 17.61 3.14 31.24
C LYS A 17 18.27 2.70 32.56
N GLU A 18 18.09 1.45 32.95
CA GLU A 18 18.79 0.87 34.11
C GLU A 18 19.96 -0.03 33.66
N ARG A 19 20.90 -0.29 34.58
CA ARG A 19 22.25 -0.87 34.33
C ARG A 19 22.17 -2.18 33.53
N GLY A 20 22.30 -2.06 32.21
CA GLY A 20 22.19 -3.17 31.24
C GLY A 20 21.47 -2.79 29.95
N GLY A 21 20.60 -1.77 29.99
CA GLY A 21 19.83 -1.32 28.84
C GLY A 21 18.78 -2.32 28.35
N LEU A 22 17.95 -1.89 27.40
CA LEU A 22 17.01 -2.78 26.71
C LEU A 22 17.78 -3.61 25.68
N THR A 23 17.82 -4.92 25.83
CA THR A 23 18.60 -5.82 24.95
C THR A 23 17.79 -6.37 23.78
N HIS A 24 16.47 -6.38 23.88
CA HIS A 24 15.55 -6.85 22.84
C HIS A 24 14.20 -6.12 22.94
N ILE A 25 13.54 -5.96 21.80
CA ILE A 25 12.13 -5.50 21.72
C ILE A 25 11.38 -6.62 20.99
N PRO A 26 10.59 -7.45 21.70
CA PRO A 26 9.79 -8.46 21.03
C PRO A 26 8.70 -7.78 20.19
N LEU A 27 8.52 -8.25 18.96
CA LEU A 27 7.58 -7.71 17.99
C LEU A 27 6.61 -8.80 17.53
N THR A 28 5.35 -8.44 17.34
CA THR A 28 4.32 -9.31 16.77
C THR A 28 3.67 -8.65 15.55
N GLU A 29 3.23 -9.45 14.57
CA GLU A 29 2.65 -8.94 13.32
C GLU A 29 1.33 -8.20 13.55
N ASN A 30 1.14 -7.10 12.83
CA ASN A 30 -0.12 -6.37 12.80
C ASN A 30 -1.15 -7.03 11.88
N PRO A 31 -2.44 -6.96 12.22
CA PRO A 31 -3.51 -7.36 11.31
C PRO A 31 -3.41 -6.62 9.99
N ASP A 32 -3.57 -7.36 8.89
CA ASP A 32 -3.52 -6.81 7.54
C ASP A 32 -4.81 -6.06 7.19
N ILE A 33 -4.88 -4.79 7.56
CA ILE A 33 -6.06 -3.94 7.40
C ILE A 33 -6.56 -3.95 5.95
N LEU A 34 -5.66 -3.84 4.97
CA LEU A 34 -6.05 -3.82 3.56
C LEU A 34 -6.68 -5.16 3.15
N LYS A 35 -6.12 -6.29 3.59
CA LYS A 35 -6.69 -7.61 3.31
C LYS A 35 -8.05 -7.79 3.97
N ILE A 36 -8.20 -7.33 5.22
CA ILE A 36 -9.47 -7.40 5.97
C ILE A 36 -10.56 -6.59 5.25
N VAL A 37 -10.28 -5.33 4.88
CA VAL A 37 -11.24 -4.47 4.16
C VAL A 37 -11.55 -5.03 2.77
N SER A 38 -10.56 -5.60 2.10
CA SER A 38 -10.72 -6.19 0.77
C SER A 38 -11.59 -7.45 0.80
N GLY A 39 -11.45 -8.29 1.83
CA GLY A 39 -12.20 -9.53 2.00
C GLY A 39 -13.56 -9.38 2.68
N SER A 40 -13.93 -8.18 3.14
CA SER A 40 -15.22 -7.99 3.82
C SER A 40 -16.40 -8.28 2.88
N THR A 41 -17.39 -9.02 3.37
CA THR A 41 -18.65 -9.27 2.64
C THR A 41 -19.70 -8.21 2.94
N VAL A 42 -19.62 -7.57 4.11
CA VAL A 42 -20.55 -6.53 4.56
C VAL A 42 -19.81 -5.20 4.61
N GLY A 43 -20.40 -4.15 4.02
CA GLY A 43 -19.84 -2.80 4.07
C GLY A 43 -18.52 -2.62 3.31
N ARG A 44 -18.15 -3.58 2.44
CA ARG A 44 -16.98 -3.43 1.56
C ARG A 44 -17.14 -2.21 0.66
N PRO A 45 -16.17 -1.27 0.64
CA PRO A 45 -16.21 -0.15 -0.29
C PRO A 45 -16.30 -0.62 -1.74
N ARG A 46 -17.00 0.15 -2.59
CA ARG A 46 -17.12 -0.14 -4.04
C ARG A 46 -15.77 -0.23 -4.75
N LEU A 47 -14.75 0.43 -4.21
CA LEU A 47 -13.39 0.44 -4.73
C LEU A 47 -12.41 0.48 -3.55
N VAL A 48 -11.48 -0.48 -3.53
CA VAL A 48 -10.41 -0.56 -2.54
C VAL A 48 -9.07 -0.54 -3.26
N ILE A 49 -8.25 0.43 -2.87
CA ILE A 49 -7.00 0.78 -3.53
C ILE A 49 -5.86 0.61 -2.53
N GLY A 50 -4.93 -0.27 -2.86
CA GLY A 50 -3.66 -0.40 -2.14
C GLY A 50 -2.62 0.58 -2.66
N PHE A 51 -1.67 0.96 -1.80
CA PHE A 51 -0.44 1.65 -2.21
C PHE A 51 0.75 0.75 -1.88
N ALA A 52 1.72 0.71 -2.77
CA ALA A 52 2.94 -0.05 -2.64
C ALA A 52 4.13 0.83 -3.01
N ALA A 53 5.19 0.77 -2.22
CA ALA A 53 6.50 1.26 -2.61
C ALA A 53 7.33 0.03 -3.01
N GLU A 54 7.88 0.04 -4.21
CA GLU A 54 8.68 -1.06 -4.75
C GLU A 54 10.04 -0.53 -5.20
N THR A 55 11.11 -1.29 -4.96
CA THR A 55 12.49 -0.92 -5.30
C THR A 55 13.04 -1.71 -6.49
N ASP A 56 12.39 -2.80 -6.87
CA ASP A 56 12.74 -3.69 -7.98
C ASP A 56 11.49 -4.45 -8.44
N ASP A 57 11.50 -4.91 -9.70
CA ASP A 57 10.42 -5.63 -10.39
C ASP A 57 9.00 -5.13 -10.00
N ILE A 58 8.82 -3.81 -10.14
CA ILE A 58 7.68 -3.04 -9.61
C ILE A 58 6.35 -3.66 -10.03
N VAL A 59 6.25 -4.07 -11.30
CA VAL A 59 5.01 -4.60 -11.87
C VAL A 59 4.66 -5.96 -11.26
N ASN A 60 5.61 -6.91 -11.21
CA ASN A 60 5.31 -8.25 -10.71
C ASN A 60 5.06 -8.24 -9.20
N HIS A 61 5.85 -7.49 -8.44
CA HIS A 61 5.65 -7.35 -7.00
C HIS A 61 4.32 -6.67 -6.67
N ALA A 62 3.96 -5.61 -7.39
CA ALA A 62 2.69 -4.94 -7.19
C ALA A 62 1.50 -5.84 -7.58
N ARG A 63 1.56 -6.57 -8.70
CA ARG A 63 0.54 -7.56 -9.08
C ARG A 63 0.35 -8.61 -8.00
N ALA A 64 1.42 -9.21 -7.52
CA ALA A 64 1.39 -10.22 -6.47
C ALA A 64 0.79 -9.65 -5.18
N LYS A 65 1.19 -8.43 -4.80
CA LYS A 65 0.65 -7.74 -3.61
C LYS A 65 -0.84 -7.43 -3.76
N ARG A 66 -1.29 -6.97 -4.92
CA ARG A 66 -2.72 -6.75 -5.21
C ARG A 66 -3.53 -8.02 -5.02
N LEU A 67 -3.09 -9.13 -5.61
CA LEU A 67 -3.78 -10.42 -5.50
C LEU A 67 -3.75 -10.95 -4.06
N ARG A 68 -2.60 -10.91 -3.37
CA ARG A 68 -2.49 -11.36 -1.98
C ARG A 68 -3.36 -10.56 -1.01
N LYS A 69 -3.49 -9.25 -1.25
CA LYS A 69 -4.32 -8.34 -0.44
C LYS A 69 -5.79 -8.34 -0.87
N GLY A 70 -6.10 -8.78 -2.08
CA GLY A 70 -7.46 -8.80 -2.64
C GLY A 70 -8.02 -7.41 -2.98
N CYS A 71 -7.19 -6.38 -3.05
CA CYS A 71 -7.65 -5.03 -3.40
C CYS A 71 -7.91 -4.91 -4.91
N ASP A 72 -8.84 -4.03 -5.29
CA ASP A 72 -9.23 -3.90 -6.70
C ASP A 72 -8.07 -3.34 -7.52
N TRP A 73 -7.43 -2.29 -6.98
CA TRP A 73 -6.32 -1.59 -7.60
C TRP A 73 -5.10 -1.58 -6.67
N ILE A 74 -3.91 -1.46 -7.26
CA ILE A 74 -2.71 -1.11 -6.51
C ILE A 74 -1.93 -0.01 -7.23
N VAL A 75 -1.51 0.99 -6.45
CA VAL A 75 -0.69 2.10 -6.90
C VAL A 75 0.75 1.79 -6.49
N ALA A 76 1.60 1.45 -7.46
CA ALA A 76 2.99 1.08 -7.21
C ALA A 76 3.90 2.26 -7.52
N ASN A 77 4.57 2.77 -6.49
CA ASN A 77 5.56 3.83 -6.61
C ASN A 77 6.96 3.22 -6.72
N ASP A 78 7.71 3.66 -7.73
CA ASP A 78 9.14 3.36 -7.82
C ASP A 78 9.90 4.18 -6.77
N VAL A 79 10.54 3.50 -5.83
CA VAL A 79 11.39 4.12 -4.79
C VAL A 79 12.82 3.57 -4.83
N SER A 80 13.25 3.05 -5.97
CA SER A 80 14.60 2.51 -6.18
C SER A 80 15.70 3.55 -5.90
N ALA A 81 16.87 3.07 -5.44
CA ALA A 81 18.00 3.92 -5.13
C ALA A 81 18.52 4.63 -6.38
N GLY A 82 18.58 5.96 -6.35
CA GLY A 82 18.99 6.80 -7.48
C GLY A 82 17.82 7.36 -8.30
N ALA A 83 16.58 6.92 -8.04
CA ALA A 83 15.41 7.56 -8.61
C ALA A 83 15.16 8.91 -7.91
N HIS A 84 14.88 9.96 -8.69
CA HIS A 84 14.48 11.28 -8.16
C HIS A 84 13.16 11.25 -7.35
N CYS A 85 12.49 10.10 -7.33
CA CYS A 85 11.22 9.80 -6.69
C CYS A 85 11.32 9.04 -5.35
N ALA A 86 12.49 9.02 -4.72
CA ALA A 86 12.67 8.46 -3.37
C ALA A 86 11.74 9.14 -2.32
N MET A 87 11.38 8.41 -1.26
CA MET A 87 10.51 8.90 -0.18
C MET A 87 11.00 10.26 0.35
N GLY A 88 10.23 11.32 0.05
CA GLY A 88 10.54 12.70 0.44
C GLY A 88 10.67 13.67 -0.73
N GLY A 89 11.01 13.20 -1.93
CA GLY A 89 11.08 14.04 -3.15
C GLY A 89 9.71 14.45 -3.69
N ASP A 90 9.62 15.51 -4.49
CA ASP A 90 8.34 16.05 -4.99
C ASP A 90 7.80 15.35 -6.26
N ILE A 91 8.60 14.45 -6.83
CA ILE A 91 8.31 13.71 -8.05
C ILE A 91 8.02 12.25 -7.69
N ASN A 92 7.10 11.62 -8.41
CA ASN A 92 6.77 10.21 -8.32
C ASN A 92 6.71 9.60 -9.73
N ALA A 93 7.26 8.41 -9.90
CA ALA A 93 6.93 7.51 -11.00
C ALA A 93 5.99 6.42 -10.47
N VAL A 94 4.81 6.31 -11.08
CA VAL A 94 3.74 5.44 -10.58
C VAL A 94 3.28 4.49 -11.67
N THR A 95 3.07 3.24 -11.29
CA THR A 95 2.31 2.28 -12.11
C THR A 95 1.01 1.96 -11.40
N LEU A 96 -0.11 2.33 -12.01
CA LEU A 96 -1.44 1.95 -11.54
C LEU A 96 -1.82 0.61 -12.16
N ILE A 97 -2.08 -0.40 -11.33
CA ILE A 97 -2.47 -1.74 -11.76
C ILE A 97 -3.92 -1.98 -11.38
N THR A 98 -4.78 -2.20 -12.38
CA THR A 98 -6.23 -2.39 -12.23
C THR A 98 -6.65 -3.67 -12.95
N GLY A 99 -7.01 -4.74 -12.22
CA GLY A 99 -7.39 -5.99 -12.87
C GLY A 99 -6.28 -6.51 -13.79
N GLU A 100 -6.56 -6.53 -15.09
CA GLU A 100 -5.64 -6.93 -16.16
C GLU A 100 -4.88 -5.75 -16.81
N ARG A 101 -5.20 -4.51 -16.45
CA ARG A 101 -4.60 -3.31 -17.04
C ARG A 101 -3.51 -2.73 -16.17
N GLU A 102 -2.50 -2.21 -16.84
CA GLU A 102 -1.40 -1.49 -16.23
C GLU A 102 -1.24 -0.15 -16.91
N GLU A 103 -1.23 0.89 -16.10
CA GLU A 103 -1.02 2.25 -16.56
C GLU A 103 0.27 2.76 -15.94
N LYS A 104 1.34 2.72 -16.74
CA LYS A 104 2.60 3.35 -16.35
C LYS A 104 2.48 4.86 -16.56
N TRP A 105 2.64 5.62 -15.49
CA TRP A 105 2.66 7.07 -15.55
C TRP A 105 4.12 7.55 -15.60
N PRO A 106 4.40 8.60 -16.39
CA PRO A 106 5.73 9.21 -16.38
C PRO A 106 6.03 9.80 -15.00
N GLU A 107 7.26 10.27 -14.81
CA GLU A 107 7.60 11.09 -13.67
C GLU A 107 6.71 12.34 -13.63
N LEU A 108 5.97 12.48 -12.54
CA LEU A 108 5.01 13.55 -12.32
C LEU A 108 5.19 14.11 -10.91
N SER A 109 4.78 15.36 -10.70
CA SER A 109 4.70 15.90 -9.34
C SER A 109 3.70 15.08 -8.52
N LYS A 110 3.88 15.04 -7.18
CA LYS A 110 2.89 14.45 -6.26
C LYS A 110 1.48 14.98 -6.50
N CYS A 111 1.35 16.29 -6.77
CA CYS A 111 0.08 16.94 -7.06
C CYS A 111 -0.56 16.42 -8.35
N ASP A 112 0.24 16.22 -9.40
CA ASP A 112 -0.27 15.73 -10.68
C ASP A 112 -0.62 14.24 -10.61
N VAL A 113 0.16 13.43 -9.90
CA VAL A 113 -0.20 12.04 -9.56
C VAL A 113 -1.53 12.00 -8.81
N ALA A 114 -1.70 12.84 -7.77
CA ALA A 114 -2.93 12.89 -7.00
C ALA A 114 -4.14 13.30 -7.84
N ARG A 115 -3.99 14.33 -8.69
CA ARG A 115 -5.06 14.80 -9.59
C ARG A 115 -5.45 13.71 -10.58
N ARG A 116 -4.46 13.05 -11.19
CA ARG A 116 -4.69 11.97 -12.15
C ARG A 116 -5.36 10.77 -11.48
N LEU A 117 -4.88 10.36 -10.31
CA LEU A 117 -5.48 9.27 -9.54
C LEU A 117 -6.91 9.57 -9.14
N ALA A 118 -7.20 10.79 -8.65
CA ALA A 118 -8.55 11.21 -8.30
C ALA A 118 -9.50 11.15 -9.50
N ALA A 119 -9.05 11.57 -10.69
CA ALA A 119 -9.84 11.47 -11.92
C ALA A 119 -10.15 10.01 -12.28
N ARG A 120 -9.16 9.10 -12.21
CA ARG A 120 -9.36 7.66 -12.46
C ARG A 120 -10.34 7.05 -11.45
N ILE A 121 -10.22 7.39 -10.17
CA ILE A 121 -11.15 6.95 -9.12
C ILE A 121 -12.58 7.42 -9.44
N ALA A 122 -12.76 8.69 -9.81
CA ALA A 122 -14.06 9.24 -10.15
C ALA A 122 -14.69 8.54 -11.39
N GLU A 123 -13.88 8.20 -12.39
CA GLU A 123 -14.31 7.39 -13.54
C GLU A 123 -14.79 6.00 -13.10
N ALA A 124 -13.98 5.27 -12.33
CA ALA A 124 -14.31 3.92 -11.89
C ALA A 124 -15.57 3.86 -11.00
N LEU A 125 -15.81 4.90 -10.19
CA LEU A 125 -17.01 4.97 -9.35
C LEU A 125 -18.29 5.31 -10.11
N ARG A 126 -18.19 5.83 -11.35
CA ARG A 126 -19.34 6.03 -12.25
C ARG A 126 -19.79 4.74 -12.93
N GLU A 127 -18.86 3.80 -13.14
CA GLU A 127 -19.14 2.50 -13.70
C GLU A 127 -19.78 1.55 -12.66
N PRO A 128 -20.57 0.55 -13.08
CA PRO A 128 -21.09 -0.47 -12.17
C PRO A 128 -19.94 -1.20 -11.47
N PRO A 129 -20.12 -1.64 -10.20
CA PRO A 129 -19.05 -2.28 -9.44
C PRO A 129 -18.55 -3.54 -10.15
N THR A 130 -17.23 -3.65 -10.33
CA THR A 130 -16.58 -4.90 -10.74
C THR A 130 -16.61 -5.92 -9.60
N ALA A 131 -16.66 -7.21 -9.95
CA ALA A 131 -16.59 -8.27 -8.95
C ALA A 131 -15.30 -8.15 -8.11
N PRO A 132 -15.36 -8.37 -6.78
CA PRO A 132 -14.19 -8.28 -5.92
C PRO A 132 -13.08 -9.24 -6.36
N VAL A 133 -11.84 -8.78 -6.26
CA VAL A 133 -10.67 -9.64 -6.43
C VAL A 133 -10.64 -10.64 -5.29
N ARG A 134 -10.68 -11.93 -5.61
CA ARG A 134 -10.48 -12.97 -4.60
C ARG A 134 -9.00 -12.98 -4.23
N ALA A 135 -8.72 -12.82 -2.94
CA ALA A 135 -7.36 -12.94 -2.46
C ALA A 135 -6.84 -14.35 -2.78
N ALA A 136 -5.61 -14.46 -3.30
CA ALA A 136 -4.95 -15.76 -3.42
C ALA A 136 -4.75 -16.35 -2.01
N GLU A 137 -4.97 -17.66 -1.88
CA GLU A 137 -4.76 -18.41 -0.63
C GLU A 137 -3.30 -18.38 -0.19
#